data_AF-A0A1F8GT47-F1
#
_entry.id   AF-A0A1F8GT47-F1
#
_cell.length_a   1.000
_cell.length_b   1.000
_cell.length_c   1.000
_cell.angle_alpha   90.00
_cell.angle_beta   90.00
_cell.angle_gamma   90.00
#
_symmetry.space_group_name_H-M   'P 1'
#
loop_
_entity.id
_entity.type
_entity.pdbx_description
1 polymer ?
#
loop_
_entity_poly.entity_id
_entity_poly.type
_entity_poly.pdbx_seq_one_letter_code
_entity_poly.pdbx_strand_id
1 'polypeptide(L)'
;MVSQKSFRLILLGLAGVAVLAVGLAFQRSAGAFSLLDGLDISVVFSPSPTPAPSAWTFQDKIAEAKQMLAGMTLKVGTANISYVENRISSTGSISKKTIKDPEREIALAALNTETGEISIFKITKRGAELIAPSDWQITIISRVNGINWNAWNTSYRVEYPENNVIIANLYPDEKNKTMSRVVKGKRSYYVSQTIDYKFYSPYSPDLHKPELINAGKRYIRDMVAQALSELQQSATGSISIPGSSVHDVWKDKAEYFARIPLLEQSDLTEFILDPDTTVDRIYTLIGANGSGAFAGTCNSSSACGWVQFTPGTYKMIVKTYPSAGLMKDFLAGAADHENSIKAAILLYDYNLKGLIKSNGQKVLQDPRLEEYLAASYNGSPNRTTKSLAASIFHAVEDWIDALTSKKGGLANETRGYLVKLRYLQEHSS
;
A
#
# COMPACT_ATOMS: atom_id res chain seq x y z
N MET A 1 -54.11 40.45 24.99
CA MET A 1 -55.34 40.26 25.79
C MET A 1 -56.08 39.05 25.23
N VAL A 2 -56.23 37.99 26.05
CA VAL A 2 -57.42 37.13 26.26
C VAL A 2 -58.35 36.95 25.03
N SER A 3 -58.67 35.79 24.45
CA SER A 3 -59.16 34.52 25.01
C SER A 3 -59.23 33.44 23.91
N GLN A 4 -58.97 32.19 24.32
CA GLN A 4 -59.54 30.93 23.84
C GLN A 4 -60.83 30.98 22.99
N LYS A 5 -60.92 30.22 21.88
CA LYS A 5 -61.62 28.90 21.78
C LYS A 5 -61.77 28.36 20.34
N SER A 6 -61.62 27.03 20.25
CA SER A 6 -62.25 26.09 19.30
C SER A 6 -61.70 25.95 17.87
N PHE A 7 -61.16 24.77 17.54
CA PHE A 7 -61.79 23.88 16.53
C PHE A 7 -61.22 22.44 16.56
N ARG A 8 -62.07 21.50 16.17
CA ARG A 8 -61.86 20.04 16.11
C ARG A 8 -61.08 19.61 14.85
N LEU A 9 -60.19 18.63 15.07
CA LEU A 9 -59.83 17.44 14.27
C LEU A 9 -59.92 17.46 12.72
N ILE A 10 -58.83 17.07 12.02
CA ILE A 10 -58.69 15.79 11.28
C ILE A 10 -57.30 15.64 10.62
N LEU A 11 -56.67 14.48 10.88
CA LEU A 11 -55.69 13.66 10.13
C LEU A 11 -54.57 14.30 9.27
N LEU A 12 -53.31 13.92 9.54
CA LEU A 12 -52.55 12.80 8.91
C LEU A 12 -51.03 13.01 9.07
N GLY A 13 -50.29 11.91 9.25
CA GLY A 13 -48.82 11.85 9.13
C GLY A 13 -48.16 11.39 10.44
N LEU A 14 -47.91 10.10 10.60
CA LEU A 14 -46.65 9.41 10.25
C LEU A 14 -45.47 9.74 11.16
N ALA A 15 -44.84 8.65 11.61
CA ALA A 15 -43.47 8.53 12.07
C ALA A 15 -43.13 8.98 13.49
N GLY A 16 -42.61 8.01 14.26
CA GLY A 16 -41.43 8.26 15.07
C GLY A 16 -41.61 8.07 16.57
N VAL A 17 -40.62 7.37 17.13
CA VAL A 17 -40.16 7.43 18.52
C VAL A 17 -40.81 6.42 19.48
N ALA A 18 -40.28 5.20 19.51
CA ALA A 18 -40.39 4.31 20.66
C ALA A 18 -39.13 3.42 20.78
N VAL A 19 -37.95 4.03 20.90
CA VAL A 19 -36.76 3.39 21.48
C VAL A 19 -36.08 4.42 22.38
N LEU A 20 -36.66 4.65 23.56
CA LEU A 20 -36.02 5.31 24.72
C LEU A 20 -37.01 5.35 25.88
N ALA A 21 -37.22 4.20 26.54
CA ALA A 21 -37.77 4.11 27.90
C ALA A 21 -37.74 2.66 28.42
N VAL A 22 -36.55 2.06 28.58
CA VAL A 22 -36.37 0.87 29.45
C VAL A 22 -35.18 1.11 30.40
N GLY A 23 -35.09 2.33 30.91
CA GLY A 23 -34.37 2.64 32.13
C GLY A 23 -35.40 3.22 33.09
N LEU A 24 -35.50 2.63 34.29
CA LEU A 24 -36.38 3.03 35.41
C LEU A 24 -37.76 2.33 35.48
N ALA A 25 -37.76 1.00 35.62
CA ALA A 25 -38.85 0.29 36.32
C ALA A 25 -38.39 -1.11 36.81
N PHE A 26 -37.20 -1.21 37.40
CA PHE A 26 -36.73 -2.45 38.04
C PHE A 26 -36.29 -2.17 39.49
N GLN A 27 -37.24 -1.71 40.31
CA GLN A 27 -37.20 -1.93 41.75
C GLN A 27 -38.63 -2.17 42.24
N ARG A 28 -38.83 -3.34 42.87
CA ARG A 28 -40.04 -3.84 43.56
C ARG A 28 -40.99 -4.72 42.75
N SER A 29 -40.58 -5.98 42.60
CA SER A 29 -41.45 -7.15 42.68
C SER A 29 -40.61 -8.41 42.93
N ALA A 30 -39.94 -8.44 44.09
CA ALA A 30 -39.37 -9.67 44.63
C ALA A 30 -40.51 -10.51 45.21
N GLY A 31 -40.88 -11.59 44.54
CA GLY A 31 -41.84 -12.56 45.04
C GLY A 31 -42.88 -12.96 44.00
N ALA A 32 -42.47 -13.83 43.08
CA ALA A 32 -43.27 -14.86 42.38
C ALA A 32 -42.70 -15.14 40.98
N PHE A 33 -41.60 -15.88 40.89
CA PHE A 33 -41.24 -16.70 39.72
C PHE A 33 -40.12 -17.67 40.16
N SER A 34 -40.49 -18.67 40.97
CA SER A 34 -39.67 -19.87 41.23
C SER A 34 -40.44 -21.07 40.67
N LEU A 35 -40.47 -21.14 39.33
CA LEU A 35 -41.09 -22.25 38.59
C LEU A 35 -40.29 -22.60 37.32
N LEU A 36 -39.04 -22.15 37.19
CA LEU A 36 -38.14 -22.48 36.07
C LEU A 36 -36.70 -22.76 36.51
N ASP A 37 -36.49 -23.19 37.76
CA ASP A 37 -35.20 -23.79 38.14
C ASP A 37 -35.18 -25.24 37.62
N GLY A 38 -34.47 -25.45 36.51
CA GLY A 38 -34.23 -26.79 35.95
C GLY A 38 -34.42 -26.94 34.43
N LEU A 39 -34.74 -25.87 33.69
CA LEU A 39 -34.76 -25.88 32.23
C LEU A 39 -33.49 -25.23 31.67
N ASP A 40 -32.47 -26.05 31.44
CA ASP A 40 -31.34 -25.69 30.59
C ASP A 40 -31.84 -25.56 29.15
N ILE A 41 -32.19 -24.34 28.73
CA ILE A 41 -32.44 -24.04 27.32
C ILE A 41 -31.08 -23.81 26.66
N SER A 42 -30.42 -24.89 26.27
CA SER A 42 -29.26 -24.82 25.39
C SER A 42 -29.71 -24.49 23.98
N VAL A 43 -29.51 -23.23 23.56
CA VAL A 43 -29.65 -22.80 22.17
C VAL A 43 -28.51 -23.44 21.36
N VAL A 44 -28.79 -24.58 20.74
CA VAL A 44 -27.86 -25.24 19.81
C VAL A 44 -27.89 -24.49 18.50
N PHE A 45 -26.94 -23.58 18.29
CA PHE A 45 -26.65 -23.08 16.95
C PHE A 45 -26.08 -24.25 16.16
N SER A 46 -26.88 -24.82 15.27
CA SER A 46 -26.33 -25.69 14.23
C SER A 46 -25.45 -24.81 13.34
N PRO A 47 -24.12 -24.99 13.29
CA PRO A 47 -23.29 -24.22 12.38
C PRO A 47 -23.80 -24.52 10.96
N SER A 48 -24.16 -23.48 10.22
CA SER A 48 -24.41 -23.64 8.78
C SER A 48 -23.21 -24.37 8.19
N PRO A 49 -23.42 -25.41 7.35
CA PRO A 49 -22.34 -26.18 6.78
C PRO A 49 -21.36 -25.21 6.10
N THR A 50 -20.09 -25.27 6.47
CA THR A 50 -19.04 -24.50 5.81
C THR A 50 -19.12 -24.82 4.33
N PRO A 51 -19.28 -23.82 3.43
CA PRO A 51 -19.26 -24.07 2.00
C PRO A 51 -18.01 -24.87 1.66
N ALA A 52 -18.17 -25.91 0.83
CA ALA A 52 -17.01 -26.62 0.33
C ALA A 52 -16.03 -25.60 -0.29
N PRO A 53 -14.72 -25.69 0.01
CA PRO A 53 -13.76 -24.76 -0.56
C PRO A 53 -13.87 -24.77 -2.09
N SER A 54 -13.87 -23.58 -2.70
CA SER A 54 -13.87 -23.45 -4.14
C SER A 54 -12.69 -24.23 -4.74
N ALA A 55 -12.89 -24.82 -5.92
CA ALA A 55 -11.82 -25.55 -6.62
C ALA A 55 -10.67 -24.65 -7.13
N TRP A 56 -10.69 -23.36 -6.78
CA TRP A 56 -9.76 -22.33 -7.26
C TRP A 56 -9.46 -21.33 -6.14
N THR A 57 -8.30 -20.69 -6.23
CA THR A 57 -7.89 -19.54 -5.40
C THR A 57 -7.91 -18.25 -6.23
N PHE A 58 -7.93 -17.08 -5.57
CA PHE A 58 -7.81 -15.80 -6.28
C PHE A 58 -6.48 -15.70 -7.03
N GLN A 59 -5.39 -16.22 -6.46
CA GLN A 59 -4.08 -16.19 -7.10
C GLN A 59 -4.08 -16.97 -8.41
N ASP A 60 -4.72 -18.15 -8.44
CA ASP A 60 -4.85 -18.95 -9.67
C ASP A 60 -5.64 -18.19 -10.74
N LYS A 61 -6.78 -17.63 -10.36
CA LYS A 61 -7.65 -16.88 -11.29
C LYS A 61 -7.00 -15.60 -11.79
N ILE A 62 -6.23 -14.90 -10.96
CA ILE A 62 -5.45 -13.73 -11.39
C ILE A 62 -4.38 -14.13 -12.40
N ALA A 63 -3.69 -15.26 -12.19
CA ALA A 63 -2.71 -15.76 -13.14
C ALA A 63 -3.36 -16.15 -14.48
N GLU A 64 -4.49 -16.86 -14.45
CA GLU A 64 -5.30 -17.19 -15.62
C GLU A 64 -5.74 -15.92 -16.37
N ALA A 65 -6.31 -14.94 -15.67
CA ALA A 65 -6.74 -13.68 -16.24
C ALA A 65 -5.60 -12.91 -16.93
N LYS A 66 -4.41 -12.86 -16.32
CA LYS A 66 -3.23 -12.20 -16.90
C LYS A 66 -2.80 -12.87 -18.21
N GLN A 67 -2.93 -14.20 -18.32
CA GLN A 67 -2.68 -14.91 -19.57
C GLN A 67 -3.73 -14.62 -20.63
N MET A 68 -5.02 -14.56 -20.26
CA MET A 68 -6.11 -14.24 -21.18
C MET A 68 -6.02 -12.82 -21.75
N LEU A 69 -5.49 -11.88 -20.97
CA LEU A 69 -5.24 -10.51 -21.41
C LEU A 69 -4.01 -10.39 -22.34
N ALA A 70 -3.15 -11.42 -22.39
CA ALA A 70 -1.93 -11.36 -23.17
C ALA A 70 -2.21 -11.25 -24.68
N GLY A 71 -1.47 -10.39 -25.37
CA GLY A 71 -1.61 -10.18 -26.81
C GLY A 71 -2.73 -9.21 -27.22
N MET A 72 -3.50 -8.66 -26.26
CA MET A 72 -4.47 -7.62 -26.57
C MET A 72 -3.78 -6.30 -26.95
N THR A 73 -4.29 -5.66 -28.01
CA THR A 73 -3.90 -4.29 -28.39
C THR A 73 -4.96 -3.31 -27.90
N LEU A 74 -4.50 -2.23 -27.26
CA LEU A 74 -5.33 -1.16 -26.73
C LEU A 74 -5.00 0.16 -27.42
N LYS A 75 -6.00 1.00 -27.61
CA LYS A 75 -5.84 2.35 -28.15
C LYS A 75 -5.52 3.35 -27.06
N VAL A 76 -4.68 4.32 -27.40
CA VAL A 76 -4.43 5.51 -26.60
C VAL A 76 -4.63 6.74 -27.47
N GLY A 77 -5.42 7.69 -26.98
CA GLY A 77 -5.68 8.95 -27.66
C GLY A 77 -4.44 9.84 -27.70
N THR A 78 -4.40 10.75 -28.67
CA THR A 78 -3.27 11.68 -28.85
C THR A 78 -3.45 13.02 -28.13
N ALA A 79 -4.66 13.30 -27.63
CA ALA A 79 -5.02 14.56 -27.00
C ALA A 79 -5.35 14.36 -25.51
N ASN A 80 -4.78 15.22 -24.67
CA ASN A 80 -5.07 15.24 -23.24
C ASN A 80 -6.46 15.84 -22.96
N ILE A 81 -7.22 15.18 -22.10
CA ILE A 81 -8.51 15.62 -21.59
C ILE A 81 -8.31 16.07 -20.14
N SER A 82 -8.76 17.29 -19.83
CA SER A 82 -8.62 17.86 -18.48
C SER A 82 -9.84 17.53 -17.63
N TYR A 83 -9.63 17.11 -16.39
CA TYR A 83 -10.68 16.90 -15.39
C TYR A 83 -10.16 17.23 -13.99
N VAL A 84 -11.07 17.29 -13.01
CA VAL A 84 -10.75 17.68 -11.64
C VAL A 84 -11.14 16.55 -10.69
N GLU A 85 -10.23 16.24 -9.77
CA GLU A 85 -10.49 15.36 -8.63
C GLU A 85 -10.39 16.15 -7.32
N ASN A 86 -11.24 15.81 -6.36
CA ASN A 86 -11.13 16.32 -5.00
C ASN A 86 -10.11 15.47 -4.23
N ARG A 87 -9.13 16.11 -3.58
CA ARG A 87 -8.08 15.47 -2.79
C ARG A 87 -8.23 15.89 -1.34
N ILE A 88 -8.27 14.91 -0.45
CA ILE A 88 -8.41 15.09 0.98
C ILE A 88 -7.02 15.05 1.59
N SER A 89 -6.68 16.03 2.45
CA SER A 89 -5.45 16.06 3.22
C SER A 89 -5.58 15.25 4.52
N SER A 90 -4.46 15.00 5.19
CA SER A 90 -4.45 14.37 6.53
C SER A 90 -5.22 15.18 7.59
N THR A 91 -5.47 16.47 7.36
CA THR A 91 -6.29 17.33 8.22
C THR A 91 -7.77 17.37 7.83
N GLY A 92 -8.18 16.58 6.83
CA GLY A 92 -9.55 16.56 6.29
C GLY A 92 -9.88 17.70 5.33
N SER A 93 -8.93 18.58 5.01
CA SER A 93 -9.17 19.67 4.06
C SER A 93 -9.25 19.15 2.62
N ILE A 94 -10.17 19.71 1.83
CA ILE A 94 -10.38 19.30 0.44
C ILE A 94 -9.71 20.31 -0.50
N SER A 95 -8.89 19.81 -1.41
CA SER A 95 -8.27 20.56 -2.50
C SER A 95 -8.69 20.00 -3.86
N LYS A 96 -8.72 20.84 -4.90
CA LYS A 96 -9.01 20.41 -6.27
C LYS A 96 -7.71 20.17 -7.02
N LYS A 97 -7.53 18.97 -7.57
CA LYS A 97 -6.39 18.62 -8.42
C LYS A 97 -6.86 18.48 -9.86
N THR A 98 -6.33 19.34 -10.73
CA THR A 98 -6.54 19.21 -12.17
C THR A 98 -5.61 18.13 -12.72
N ILE A 99 -6.18 17.15 -13.39
CA ILE A 99 -5.47 16.06 -14.07
C ILE A 99 -5.65 16.24 -15.58
N LYS A 100 -4.61 15.87 -16.33
CA LYS A 100 -4.59 15.87 -17.78
C LYS A 100 -4.00 14.56 -18.24
N ASP A 101 -4.80 13.74 -18.91
CA ASP A 101 -4.35 12.49 -19.52
C ASP A 101 -5.11 12.24 -20.82
N PRO A 102 -4.55 11.47 -21.76
CA PRO A 102 -5.27 11.09 -22.95
C PRO A 102 -6.34 10.06 -22.64
N GLU A 103 -7.28 9.92 -23.57
CA GLU A 103 -8.19 8.79 -23.61
C GLU A 103 -7.41 7.46 -23.67
N ARG A 104 -7.89 6.43 -22.96
CA ARG A 104 -7.27 5.09 -22.98
C ARG A 104 -8.32 4.00 -23.06
N GLU A 105 -8.13 3.04 -23.95
CA GLU A 105 -8.76 1.73 -23.82
C GLU A 105 -7.99 0.92 -22.76
N ILE A 106 -8.71 0.23 -21.89
CA ILE A 106 -8.16 -0.66 -20.86
C ILE A 106 -8.91 -1.97 -20.97
N ALA A 107 -8.20 -3.09 -21.08
CA ALA A 107 -8.85 -4.40 -20.99
C ALA A 107 -8.94 -4.82 -19.53
N LEU A 108 -10.11 -5.27 -19.10
CA LEU A 108 -10.39 -5.78 -17.77
C LEU A 108 -10.72 -7.26 -17.84
N ALA A 109 -10.31 -7.98 -16.81
CA ALA A 109 -10.73 -9.35 -16.55
C ALA A 109 -11.61 -9.38 -15.31
N ALA A 110 -12.87 -9.74 -15.48
CA ALA A 110 -13.83 -9.93 -14.41
C ALA A 110 -13.99 -11.42 -14.09
N LEU A 111 -13.90 -11.78 -12.82
CA LEU A 111 -14.17 -13.11 -12.30
C LEU A 111 -15.59 -13.15 -11.75
N ASN A 112 -16.42 -14.06 -12.26
CA ASN A 112 -17.64 -14.45 -11.58
C ASN A 112 -17.26 -15.32 -10.37
N THR A 113 -17.52 -14.81 -9.17
CA THR A 113 -17.11 -15.44 -7.90
C THR A 113 -17.92 -16.67 -7.52
N GLU A 114 -19.09 -16.90 -8.15
CA GLU A 114 -19.88 -18.12 -7.95
C GLU A 114 -19.45 -19.25 -8.88
N THR A 115 -19.18 -18.93 -10.15
CA THR A 115 -18.87 -19.95 -11.18
C THR A 115 -17.37 -20.17 -11.38
N GLY A 116 -16.54 -19.18 -11.03
CA GLY A 116 -15.11 -19.17 -11.34
C GLY A 116 -14.78 -18.82 -12.80
N GLU A 117 -15.77 -18.41 -13.60
CA GLU A 117 -15.60 -18.00 -14.99
C GLU A 117 -14.98 -16.61 -15.10
N ILE A 118 -14.08 -16.42 -16.08
CA ILE A 118 -13.43 -15.13 -16.35
C ILE A 118 -13.97 -14.55 -17.65
N SER A 119 -14.51 -13.34 -17.57
CA SER A 119 -14.92 -12.54 -18.73
C SER A 119 -13.91 -11.43 -19.02
N ILE A 120 -13.53 -11.28 -20.29
CA ILE A 120 -12.63 -10.19 -20.74
C ILE A 120 -13.43 -9.19 -21.58
N PHE A 121 -13.28 -7.91 -21.25
CA PHE A 121 -13.89 -6.82 -22.01
C PHE A 121 -13.03 -5.56 -21.94
N LYS A 122 -13.33 -4.58 -22.78
CA LYS A 122 -12.60 -3.31 -22.83
C LYS A 122 -13.47 -2.17 -22.35
N ILE A 123 -12.88 -1.29 -21.55
CA ILE A 123 -13.45 -0.01 -21.15
C ILE A 123 -12.64 1.13 -21.77
N THR A 124 -13.26 2.30 -21.89
CA THR A 124 -12.57 3.52 -22.30
C THR A 124 -12.60 4.54 -21.17
N LYS A 125 -11.42 4.94 -20.70
CA LYS A 125 -11.27 6.08 -19.79
C LYS A 125 -11.16 7.35 -20.62
N ARG A 126 -12.09 8.30 -20.43
CA ARG A 126 -12.14 9.59 -21.13
C ARG A 126 -12.31 10.72 -20.11
N GLY A 127 -11.22 11.42 -19.76
CA GLY A 127 -11.26 12.41 -18.68
C GLY A 127 -11.68 11.75 -17.35
N ALA A 128 -12.71 12.28 -16.68
CA ALA A 128 -13.25 11.67 -15.45
C ALA A 128 -14.22 10.51 -15.71
N GLU A 129 -14.62 10.27 -16.96
CA GLU A 129 -15.63 9.27 -17.31
C GLU A 129 -15.01 7.91 -17.60
N LEU A 130 -15.76 6.87 -17.23
CA LEU A 130 -15.48 5.48 -17.57
C LEU A 130 -16.62 4.98 -18.47
N ILE A 131 -16.27 4.60 -19.70
CA ILE A 131 -17.23 4.12 -20.69
C ILE A 131 -17.03 2.60 -20.79
N ALA A 132 -18.03 1.85 -20.35
CA ALA A 132 -18.04 0.39 -20.43
C ALA A 132 -18.98 -0.10 -21.55
N PRO A 133 -18.83 -1.34 -22.04
CA PRO A 133 -19.81 -1.99 -22.91
C PRO A 133 -21.19 -2.06 -22.25
N SER A 134 -22.27 -2.12 -23.04
CA SER A 134 -23.65 -2.04 -22.52
C SER A 134 -24.06 -3.17 -21.58
N ASP A 135 -23.38 -4.31 -21.67
CA ASP A 135 -23.52 -5.48 -20.80
C ASP A 135 -22.76 -5.34 -19.47
N TRP A 136 -22.01 -4.24 -19.26
CA TRP A 136 -21.22 -3.97 -18.07
C TRP A 136 -21.55 -2.61 -17.45
N GLN A 137 -21.86 -2.60 -16.16
CA GLN A 137 -21.94 -1.38 -15.36
C GLN A 137 -20.81 -1.38 -14.34
N ILE A 138 -19.87 -0.45 -14.48
CA ILE A 138 -18.65 -0.40 -13.66
C ILE A 138 -18.44 1.00 -13.13
N THR A 139 -18.12 1.10 -11.85
CA THR A 139 -17.82 2.36 -11.17
C THR A 139 -16.39 2.37 -10.64
N ILE A 140 -15.83 3.57 -10.50
CA ILE A 140 -14.53 3.78 -9.85
C ILE A 140 -14.78 3.97 -8.35
N ILE A 141 -14.03 3.25 -7.52
CA ILE A 141 -14.06 3.43 -6.07
C ILE A 141 -13.00 4.45 -5.68
N SER A 142 -13.43 5.57 -5.09
CA SER A 142 -12.55 6.58 -4.53
C SER A 142 -11.75 6.03 -3.34
N ARG A 143 -10.46 6.33 -3.29
CA ARG A 143 -9.61 6.11 -2.11
C ARG A 143 -9.97 7.11 -1.02
N VAL A 144 -9.64 6.82 0.24
CA VAL A 144 -9.99 7.67 1.40
C VAL A 144 -9.39 9.09 1.34
N ASN A 145 -8.30 9.28 0.61
CA ASN A 145 -7.68 10.58 0.32
C ASN A 145 -8.25 11.27 -0.95
N GLY A 146 -9.31 10.71 -1.56
CA GLY A 146 -9.97 11.23 -2.75
C GLY A 146 -9.30 10.91 -4.09
N ILE A 147 -8.30 10.01 -4.16
CA ILE A 147 -7.82 9.52 -5.47
C ILE A 147 -8.93 8.70 -6.12
N ASN A 148 -9.36 9.08 -7.33
CA ASN A 148 -10.23 8.23 -8.15
C ASN A 148 -9.39 7.47 -9.17
N TRP A 149 -8.60 8.18 -9.97
CA TRP A 149 -7.74 7.57 -10.97
C TRP A 149 -6.33 7.28 -10.45
N ASN A 150 -5.94 6.01 -10.54
CA ASN A 150 -4.63 5.51 -10.07
C ASN A 150 -3.97 4.59 -11.12
N ALA A 151 -4.09 4.97 -12.40
CA ALA A 151 -3.55 4.23 -13.54
C ALA A 151 -3.96 2.74 -13.52
N TRP A 152 -3.00 1.82 -13.69
CA TRP A 152 -3.22 0.36 -13.65
C TRP A 152 -3.67 -0.18 -12.29
N ASN A 153 -3.62 0.64 -11.23
CA ASN A 153 -4.08 0.27 -9.89
C ASN A 153 -5.33 1.09 -9.47
N THR A 154 -6.16 1.45 -10.45
CA THR A 154 -7.47 2.06 -10.20
C THR A 154 -8.42 1.00 -9.65
N SER A 155 -9.14 1.33 -8.58
CA SER A 155 -10.12 0.43 -7.96
C SER A 155 -11.45 0.49 -8.72
N TYR A 156 -11.97 -0.68 -9.09
CA TYR A 156 -13.23 -0.82 -9.81
C TYR A 156 -14.26 -1.57 -8.96
N ARG A 157 -15.53 -1.27 -9.16
CA ARG A 157 -16.68 -2.06 -8.71
C ARG A 157 -17.51 -2.46 -9.92
N VAL A 158 -17.90 -3.72 -10.01
CA VAL A 158 -18.88 -4.17 -11.01
C VAL A 158 -20.25 -4.13 -10.34
N GLU A 159 -21.13 -3.29 -10.86
CA GLU A 159 -22.54 -3.23 -10.43
C GLU A 159 -23.39 -4.24 -11.22
N TYR A 160 -23.02 -4.50 -12.47
CA TYR A 160 -23.66 -5.48 -13.34
C TYR A 160 -22.66 -6.02 -14.38
N PRO A 161 -22.66 -7.34 -14.69
CA PRO A 161 -23.44 -8.39 -14.03
C PRO A 161 -23.03 -8.62 -12.56
N GLU A 162 -23.99 -9.05 -11.73
CA GLU A 162 -23.74 -9.33 -10.30
C GLU A 162 -22.67 -10.43 -10.11
N ASN A 163 -22.13 -10.53 -8.90
CA ASN A 163 -21.12 -11.53 -8.49
C ASN A 163 -19.79 -11.46 -9.26
N ASN A 164 -19.57 -10.42 -10.05
CA ASN A 164 -18.34 -10.23 -10.81
C ASN A 164 -17.37 -9.28 -10.09
N VAL A 165 -16.08 -9.60 -10.14
CA VAL A 165 -15.00 -8.81 -9.53
C VAL A 165 -13.88 -8.61 -10.54
N ILE A 166 -13.39 -7.38 -10.68
CA ILE A 166 -12.20 -7.13 -11.53
C ILE A 166 -10.97 -7.69 -10.84
N ILE A 167 -10.38 -8.75 -11.40
CA ILE A 167 -9.21 -9.45 -10.86
C ILE A 167 -7.90 -9.12 -11.59
N ALA A 168 -7.98 -8.61 -12.82
CA ALA A 168 -6.82 -8.13 -13.55
C ALA A 168 -7.18 -7.06 -14.58
N ASN A 169 -6.20 -6.27 -14.99
CA ASN A 169 -6.28 -5.38 -16.12
C ASN A 169 -5.01 -5.43 -16.96
N LEU A 170 -5.18 -5.04 -18.23
CA LEU A 170 -4.13 -4.64 -19.13
C LEU A 170 -4.23 -3.13 -19.33
N TYR A 171 -3.21 -2.41 -18.86
CA TYR A 171 -3.17 -0.96 -18.93
C TYR A 171 -2.10 -0.48 -19.90
N PRO A 172 -2.41 0.42 -20.86
CA PRO A 172 -1.41 0.99 -21.76
C PRO A 172 -0.72 2.19 -21.08
N ASP A 173 0.53 2.00 -20.64
CA ASP A 173 1.37 3.03 -20.04
C ASP A 173 2.24 3.70 -21.11
N GLU A 174 2.03 4.99 -21.37
CA GLU A 174 2.81 5.71 -22.36
C GLU A 174 4.18 6.11 -21.81
N LYS A 175 5.23 5.75 -22.53
CA LYS A 175 6.60 6.18 -22.25
C LYS A 175 7.13 7.05 -23.37
N ASN A 176 7.70 8.18 -22.97
CA ASN A 176 8.50 9.01 -23.86
C ASN A 176 9.95 8.51 -23.83
N LYS A 177 10.44 8.04 -24.98
CA LYS A 177 11.84 7.64 -25.16
C LYS A 177 12.56 8.67 -26.02
N THR A 178 13.59 9.29 -25.46
CA THR A 178 14.49 10.15 -26.24
C THR A 178 15.35 9.28 -27.14
N MET A 179 15.16 9.41 -28.44
CA MET A 179 15.92 8.73 -29.47
C MET A 179 16.88 9.68 -30.15
N SER A 180 18.01 9.16 -30.64
CA SER A 180 18.95 9.91 -31.46
C SER A 180 18.91 9.43 -32.91
N ARG A 181 18.93 10.36 -33.86
CA ARG A 181 19.16 10.11 -35.28
C ARG A 181 20.21 11.06 -35.81
N VAL A 182 20.96 10.66 -36.84
CA VAL A 182 21.89 11.57 -37.51
C VAL A 182 21.17 12.27 -38.65
N VAL A 183 21.10 13.60 -38.62
CA VAL A 183 20.52 14.43 -39.68
C VAL A 183 21.63 15.34 -40.18
N LYS A 184 21.99 15.23 -41.47
CA LYS A 184 23.08 16.00 -42.09
C LYS A 184 24.41 15.94 -41.31
N GLY A 185 24.82 14.74 -40.90
CA GLY A 185 26.05 14.51 -40.13
C GLY A 185 26.02 14.98 -38.68
N LYS A 186 24.91 15.55 -38.18
CA LYS A 186 24.75 15.97 -36.79
C LYS A 186 23.78 15.06 -36.03
N ARG A 187 24.11 14.69 -34.80
CA ARG A 187 23.22 13.93 -33.91
C ARG A 187 22.05 14.84 -33.48
N SER A 188 20.84 14.47 -33.85
CA SER A 188 19.57 15.11 -33.51
C SER A 188 18.78 14.19 -32.60
N TYR A 189 18.16 14.72 -31.56
CA TYR A 189 17.32 13.96 -30.64
C TYR A 189 15.84 14.23 -30.93
N TYR A 190 15.01 13.19 -30.84
CA TYR A 190 13.56 13.29 -30.93
C TYR A 190 12.92 12.38 -29.88
N VAL A 191 11.71 12.73 -29.44
CA VAL A 191 10.96 11.89 -28.51
C VAL A 191 10.08 10.95 -29.33
N SER A 192 10.28 9.65 -29.15
CA SER A 192 9.36 8.62 -29.63
C SER A 192 8.46 8.20 -28.47
N GLN A 193 7.17 8.14 -28.73
CA GLN A 193 6.19 7.67 -27.77
C GLN A 193 5.99 6.17 -27.97
N THR A 194 6.23 5.38 -26.93
CA THR A 194 6.02 3.93 -26.92
C THR A 194 4.96 3.58 -25.89
N ILE A 195 4.17 2.52 -26.14
CA ILE A 195 3.21 1.99 -25.17
C ILE A 195 3.84 0.76 -24.53
N ASP A 196 4.03 0.83 -23.22
CA ASP A 196 4.39 -0.32 -22.40
C ASP A 196 3.11 -0.83 -21.71
N TYR A 197 2.77 -2.09 -21.94
CA TYR A 197 1.60 -2.68 -21.31
C TYR A 197 1.91 -3.14 -19.88
N LYS A 198 1.01 -2.79 -18.94
CA LYS A 198 1.07 -3.24 -17.55
C LYS A 198 -0.05 -4.24 -17.29
N PHE A 199 0.33 -5.44 -16.88
CA PHE A 199 -0.60 -6.46 -16.38
C PHE A 199 -0.67 -6.34 -14.87
N TYR A 200 -1.84 -6.04 -14.32
CA TYR A 200 -1.95 -5.77 -12.90
C TYR A 200 -3.30 -6.20 -12.34
N SER A 201 -3.29 -6.75 -11.14
CA SER A 201 -4.50 -6.93 -10.32
C SER A 201 -4.66 -5.66 -9.49
N PRO A 202 -5.59 -4.75 -9.86
CA PRO A 202 -5.80 -3.54 -9.08
C PRO A 202 -6.41 -3.89 -7.73
N TYR A 203 -6.16 -3.08 -6.70
CA TYR A 203 -6.90 -3.24 -5.46
C TYR A 203 -8.40 -2.98 -5.68
N SER A 204 -9.24 -3.77 -5.02
CA SER A 204 -10.64 -3.44 -4.76
C SER A 204 -11.06 -4.00 -3.39
N PRO A 205 -12.12 -3.47 -2.75
CA PRO A 205 -12.69 -4.08 -1.56
C PRO A 205 -13.10 -5.54 -1.75
N ASP A 206 -13.45 -5.94 -2.97
CA ASP A 206 -13.81 -7.31 -3.30
C ASP A 206 -12.60 -8.26 -3.30
N LEU A 207 -11.39 -7.74 -3.52
CA LEU A 207 -10.13 -8.47 -3.39
C LEU A 207 -9.49 -8.32 -2.01
N HIS A 208 -10.03 -7.47 -1.14
CA HIS A 208 -9.60 -7.34 0.26
C HIS A 208 -10.06 -8.58 1.05
N LYS A 209 -9.36 -9.69 0.84
CA LYS A 209 -9.65 -11.00 1.41
C LYS A 209 -8.49 -11.49 2.26
N PRO A 210 -8.75 -12.20 3.38
CA PRO A 210 -7.70 -12.80 4.21
C PRO A 210 -6.72 -13.66 3.41
N GLU A 211 -7.20 -14.36 2.37
CA GLU A 211 -6.37 -15.14 1.45
C GLU A 211 -5.24 -14.31 0.83
N LEU A 212 -5.58 -13.19 0.18
CA LEU A 212 -4.63 -12.32 -0.51
C LEU A 212 -3.76 -11.51 0.46
N ILE A 213 -4.31 -11.07 1.59
CA ILE A 213 -3.52 -10.45 2.67
C ILE A 213 -2.44 -11.42 3.16
N ASN A 214 -2.83 -12.66 3.48
CA ASN A 214 -1.90 -13.67 3.97
C ASN A 214 -0.88 -14.07 2.91
N ALA A 215 -1.27 -14.11 1.63
CA ALA A 215 -0.33 -14.30 0.52
C ALA A 215 0.70 -13.18 0.45
N GLY A 216 0.28 -11.92 0.60
CA GLY A 216 1.20 -10.76 0.65
C GLY A 216 2.15 -10.79 1.84
N LYS A 217 1.64 -11.10 3.04
CA LYS A 217 2.45 -11.28 4.26
C LYS A 217 3.50 -12.38 4.08
N ARG A 218 3.12 -13.53 3.52
CA ARG A 218 4.06 -14.64 3.23
C ARG A 218 5.10 -14.21 2.20
N TYR A 219 4.68 -13.63 1.09
CA TYR A 219 5.57 -13.19 0.02
C TYR A 219 6.67 -12.25 0.54
N ILE A 220 6.32 -11.23 1.34
CA ILE A 220 7.32 -10.32 1.92
C ILE A 220 8.32 -11.07 2.79
N ARG A 221 7.84 -11.94 3.70
CA ARG A 221 8.72 -12.73 4.58
C ARG A 221 9.65 -13.63 3.79
N ASP A 222 9.14 -14.25 2.73
CA ASP A 222 9.93 -15.12 1.86
C ASP A 222 11.03 -14.32 1.14
N MET A 223 10.73 -13.13 0.62
CA MET A 223 11.75 -12.26 -0.02
C MET A 223 12.83 -11.82 0.96
N VAL A 224 12.47 -11.51 2.22
CA VAL A 224 13.45 -11.15 3.26
C VAL A 224 14.33 -12.35 3.63
N ALA A 225 13.73 -13.53 3.81
CA ALA A 225 14.46 -14.76 4.12
C ALA A 225 15.43 -15.14 2.99
N GLN A 226 14.99 -15.05 1.73
CA GLN A 226 15.81 -15.30 0.55
C GLN A 226 16.97 -14.31 0.47
N ALA A 227 16.71 -13.02 0.61
CA ALA A 227 17.77 -12.00 0.60
C ALA A 227 18.82 -12.21 1.70
N LEU A 228 18.41 -12.56 2.93
CA LEU A 228 19.33 -12.89 4.02
C LEU A 228 20.13 -14.16 3.72
N SER A 229 19.49 -15.19 3.16
CA SER A 229 20.16 -16.43 2.74
C SER A 229 21.21 -16.16 1.65
N GLU A 230 20.91 -15.35 0.64
CA GLU A 230 21.89 -14.98 -0.39
C GLU A 230 23.08 -14.19 0.20
N LEU A 231 22.83 -13.29 1.14
CA LEU A 231 23.90 -12.57 1.85
C LEU A 231 24.78 -13.49 2.69
N GLN A 232 24.19 -14.55 3.26
CA GLN A 232 24.94 -15.59 3.95
C GLN A 232 25.80 -16.41 2.98
N GLN A 233 25.20 -16.90 1.89
CA GLN A 233 25.89 -17.72 0.88
C GLN A 233 27.03 -16.97 0.20
N SER A 234 26.86 -15.67 -0.05
CA SER A 234 27.90 -14.80 -0.61
C SER A 234 28.95 -14.37 0.42
N ALA A 235 28.82 -14.77 1.69
CA ALA A 235 29.69 -14.37 2.79
C ALA A 235 29.92 -12.85 2.85
N THR A 236 28.87 -12.07 2.59
CA THR A 236 28.99 -10.61 2.50
C THR A 236 29.34 -10.03 3.88
N GLY A 237 30.52 -9.42 3.99
CA GLY A 237 31.01 -8.82 5.25
C GLY A 237 30.24 -7.57 5.64
N SER A 238 29.92 -7.44 6.94
CA SER A 238 29.34 -6.22 7.50
C SER A 238 30.42 -5.13 7.61
N ILE A 239 30.08 -3.92 7.18
CA ILE A 239 30.97 -2.76 7.38
C ILE A 239 30.65 -2.01 8.67
N SER A 240 29.50 -2.29 9.29
CA SER A 240 29.09 -1.72 10.57
C SER A 240 29.71 -2.45 11.75
N ILE A 241 29.85 -3.77 11.65
CA ILE A 241 30.47 -4.63 12.66
C ILE A 241 31.61 -5.42 12.01
N PRO A 242 32.85 -4.90 12.03
CA PRO A 242 34.00 -5.56 11.44
C PRO A 242 34.20 -6.99 11.96
N GLY A 243 34.46 -7.93 11.05
CA GLY A 243 34.63 -9.35 11.38
C GLY A 243 33.34 -10.17 11.43
N SER A 244 32.17 -9.52 11.29
CA SER A 244 30.87 -10.22 11.15
C SER A 244 30.39 -10.23 9.70
N SER A 245 29.54 -11.19 9.34
CA SER A 245 28.79 -11.15 8.09
C SER A 245 27.56 -10.24 8.23
N VAL A 246 27.06 -9.65 7.14
CA VAL A 246 25.80 -8.90 7.15
C VAL A 246 24.66 -9.81 7.61
N HIS A 247 24.62 -11.06 7.17
CA HIS A 247 23.63 -12.02 7.63
C HIS A 247 23.62 -12.15 9.17
N ASP A 248 24.77 -12.31 9.81
CA ASP A 248 24.84 -12.49 11.26
C ASP A 248 24.40 -11.26 12.05
N VAL A 249 24.60 -10.06 11.50
CA VAL A 249 24.14 -8.81 12.12
C VAL A 249 22.61 -8.69 12.07
N TRP A 250 21.98 -9.17 11.01
CA TRP A 250 20.60 -8.82 10.67
C TRP A 250 19.58 -9.96 10.72
N LYS A 251 20.01 -11.24 10.81
CA LYS A 251 19.10 -12.40 10.79
C LYS A 251 17.99 -12.37 11.86
N ASP A 252 18.30 -11.85 13.05
CA ASP A 252 17.34 -11.75 14.15
C ASP A 252 16.50 -10.45 14.10
N LYS A 253 16.59 -9.70 12.99
CA LYS A 253 15.87 -8.44 12.74
C LYS A 253 15.15 -8.43 11.40
N ALA A 254 14.77 -9.60 10.89
CA ALA A 254 14.08 -9.76 9.61
C ALA A 254 12.85 -8.85 9.47
N GLU A 255 12.09 -8.65 10.55
CA GLU A 255 10.91 -7.79 10.57
C GLU A 255 11.19 -6.32 10.20
N TYR A 256 12.40 -5.82 10.43
CA TYR A 256 12.76 -4.45 10.02
C TYR A 256 12.62 -4.29 8.51
N PHE A 257 13.01 -5.33 7.76
CA PHE A 257 12.99 -5.32 6.31
C PHE A 257 11.61 -5.68 5.76
N ALA A 258 10.85 -6.52 6.47
CA ALA A 258 9.47 -6.84 6.10
C ALA A 258 8.55 -5.61 6.14
N ARG A 259 8.84 -4.63 6.99
CA ARG A 259 8.07 -3.38 7.07
C ARG A 259 8.41 -2.39 5.95
N ILE A 260 9.58 -2.46 5.30
CA ILE A 260 10.00 -1.46 4.31
C ILE A 260 9.00 -1.33 3.16
N PRO A 261 8.56 -2.40 2.47
CA PRO A 261 7.56 -2.26 1.40
C PRO A 261 6.26 -1.59 1.86
N LEU A 262 5.81 -1.86 3.10
CA LEU A 262 4.62 -1.24 3.66
C LEU A 262 4.83 0.25 3.91
N LEU A 263 5.98 0.62 4.46
CA LEU A 263 6.36 2.01 4.72
C LEU A 263 6.53 2.81 3.43
N GLU A 264 7.06 2.21 2.37
CA GLU A 264 7.29 2.89 1.10
C GLU A 264 6.02 3.01 0.24
N GLN A 265 5.14 2.00 0.26
CA GLN A 265 3.95 1.96 -0.61
C GLN A 265 2.66 2.51 0.03
N SER A 266 2.71 2.83 1.33
CA SER A 266 1.60 3.48 2.03
C SER A 266 1.63 5.01 1.85
N ASP A 267 0.51 5.56 1.37
CA ASP A 267 0.31 7.00 1.37
C ASP A 267 0.08 7.48 2.81
N LEU A 268 0.79 8.52 3.24
CA LEU A 268 0.70 9.01 4.62
C LEU A 268 -0.69 9.54 4.95
N THR A 269 -1.39 10.16 4.00
CA THR A 269 -2.73 10.70 4.27
C THR A 269 -3.71 9.57 4.48
N GLU A 270 -3.68 8.54 3.63
CA GLU A 270 -4.52 7.35 3.83
C GLU A 270 -4.20 6.65 5.13
N PHE A 271 -2.92 6.52 5.46
CA PHE A 271 -2.50 5.85 6.68
C PHE A 271 -2.99 6.59 7.93
N ILE A 272 -2.96 7.93 7.95
CA ILE A 272 -3.49 8.71 9.07
C ILE A 272 -5.01 8.57 9.19
N LEU A 273 -5.72 8.43 8.07
CA LEU A 273 -7.18 8.33 8.05
C LEU A 273 -7.68 6.92 8.36
N ASP A 274 -6.98 5.89 7.87
CA ASP A 274 -7.36 4.48 7.97
C ASP A 274 -6.10 3.58 7.83
N PRO A 275 -5.34 3.38 8.93
CA PRO A 275 -4.07 2.67 8.88
C PRO A 275 -4.24 1.17 8.58
N ASP A 276 -5.22 0.50 9.19
CA ASP A 276 -5.49 -0.93 8.99
C ASP A 276 -5.77 -1.24 7.52
N THR A 277 -6.75 -0.54 6.92
CA THR A 277 -7.10 -0.73 5.50
C THR A 277 -5.94 -0.35 4.59
N THR A 278 -5.16 0.67 4.95
CA THR A 278 -3.99 1.07 4.16
C THR A 278 -2.94 -0.03 4.13
N VAL A 279 -2.64 -0.67 5.26
CA VAL A 279 -1.69 -1.78 5.35
C VAL A 279 -2.20 -3.01 4.61
N ASP A 280 -3.44 -3.42 4.88
CA ASP A 280 -4.06 -4.56 4.22
C ASP A 280 -4.16 -4.40 2.71
N ARG A 281 -4.40 -3.18 2.23
CA ARG A 281 -4.37 -2.86 0.80
C ARG A 281 -2.99 -3.18 0.19
N ILE A 282 -1.90 -2.85 0.87
CA ILE A 282 -0.55 -3.16 0.37
C ILE A 282 -0.32 -4.67 0.37
N TYR A 283 -0.68 -5.37 1.44
CA TYR A 283 -0.59 -6.83 1.45
C TYR A 283 -1.44 -7.48 0.36
N THR A 284 -2.67 -7.04 0.17
CA THR A 284 -3.57 -7.52 -0.89
C THR A 284 -2.93 -7.34 -2.27
N LEU A 285 -2.38 -6.15 -2.54
CA LEU A 285 -1.70 -5.86 -3.80
C LEU A 285 -0.47 -6.75 -4.03
N ILE A 286 0.31 -7.03 -2.99
CA ILE A 286 1.46 -7.93 -3.06
C ILE A 286 1.00 -9.37 -3.25
N GLY A 287 -0.01 -9.84 -2.52
CA GLY A 287 -0.55 -11.19 -2.67
C GLY A 287 -1.13 -11.45 -4.05
N ALA A 288 -1.81 -10.44 -4.62
CA ALA A 288 -2.42 -10.52 -5.95
C ALA A 288 -1.40 -10.42 -7.10
N ASN A 289 -0.27 -9.72 -6.90
CA ASN A 289 0.67 -9.43 -8.00
C ASN A 289 2.05 -10.08 -7.86
N GLY A 290 2.40 -10.63 -6.69
CA GLY A 290 3.71 -11.23 -6.42
C GLY A 290 4.85 -10.28 -6.79
N SER A 291 5.80 -10.77 -7.58
CA SER A 291 6.95 -10.00 -8.08
C SER A 291 6.57 -8.82 -8.99
N GLY A 292 5.34 -8.75 -9.48
CA GLY A 292 4.85 -7.61 -10.24
C GLY A 292 4.39 -6.42 -9.38
N ALA A 293 4.15 -6.63 -8.07
CA ALA A 293 3.60 -5.60 -7.19
C ALA A 293 4.59 -4.44 -7.01
N PHE A 294 4.27 -3.25 -7.52
CA PHE A 294 5.13 -2.06 -7.41
C PHE A 294 6.52 -2.13 -8.09
N ALA A 295 6.86 -3.21 -8.79
CA ALA A 295 8.16 -3.38 -9.46
C ALA A 295 8.49 -2.24 -10.43
N GLY A 296 7.50 -1.72 -11.14
CA GLY A 296 7.63 -0.59 -12.07
C GLY A 296 7.30 0.79 -11.48
N THR A 297 6.98 0.88 -10.19
CA THR A 297 6.55 2.14 -9.56
C THR A 297 7.75 3.03 -9.29
N CYS A 298 7.73 4.26 -9.78
CA CYS A 298 8.72 5.28 -9.46
C CYS A 298 8.06 6.59 -9.03
N ASN A 299 8.68 7.30 -8.09
CA ASN A 299 8.23 8.63 -7.64
C ASN A 299 8.94 9.78 -8.39
N SER A 300 8.55 11.03 -8.08
CA SER A 300 9.13 12.23 -8.71
C SER A 300 10.60 12.48 -8.38
N SER A 301 11.11 11.85 -7.33
CA SER A 301 12.52 11.88 -6.91
C SER A 301 13.33 10.74 -7.54
N SER A 302 12.75 10.06 -8.55
CA SER A 302 13.32 8.89 -9.24
C SER A 302 13.55 7.67 -8.36
N ALA A 303 12.93 7.62 -7.18
CA ALA A 303 12.96 6.44 -6.34
C ALA A 303 12.04 5.38 -6.93
N CYS A 304 12.51 4.13 -7.07
CA CYS A 304 11.82 3.10 -7.83
C CYS A 304 11.71 1.76 -7.09
N GLY A 305 10.76 0.93 -7.51
CA GLY A 305 10.51 -0.41 -6.98
C GLY A 305 9.73 -0.40 -5.66
N TRP A 306 9.43 -1.59 -5.14
CA TRP A 306 8.59 -1.72 -3.93
C TRP A 306 9.22 -1.15 -2.65
N VAL A 307 10.55 -1.02 -2.61
CA VAL A 307 11.31 -0.40 -1.51
C VAL A 307 11.84 1.02 -1.85
N GLN A 308 11.44 1.59 -2.99
CA GLN A 308 11.70 2.98 -3.39
C GLN A 308 13.17 3.44 -3.28
N PHE A 309 14.11 2.67 -3.83
CA PHE A 309 15.51 3.10 -3.89
C PHE A 309 15.71 4.25 -4.87
N THR A 310 16.53 5.24 -4.52
CA THR A 310 17.01 6.25 -5.49
C THR A 310 18.25 5.73 -6.27
N PRO A 311 18.48 6.19 -7.52
CA PRO A 311 19.58 5.67 -8.35
C PRO A 311 20.95 5.88 -7.71
N GLY A 312 21.17 7.04 -7.08
CA GLY A 312 22.43 7.37 -6.43
C GLY A 312 22.73 6.49 -5.23
N THR A 313 21.73 6.26 -4.38
CA THR A 313 21.84 5.42 -3.18
C THR A 313 22.07 3.96 -3.57
N TYR A 314 21.29 3.45 -4.53
CA TYR A 314 21.44 2.08 -5.01
C TYR A 314 22.85 1.85 -5.59
N LYS A 315 23.34 2.75 -6.45
CA LYS A 315 24.71 2.67 -7.00
C LYS A 315 25.79 2.68 -5.91
N MET A 316 25.60 3.48 -4.86
CA MET A 316 26.51 3.51 -3.71
C MET A 316 26.55 2.17 -2.98
N ILE A 317 25.39 1.54 -2.74
CA ILE A 317 25.31 0.23 -2.09
C ILE A 317 25.94 -0.87 -2.95
N VAL A 318 25.64 -0.93 -4.25
CA VAL A 318 26.28 -1.87 -5.20
C VAL A 318 27.81 -1.74 -5.17
N LYS A 319 28.33 -0.52 -5.11
CA LYS A 319 29.78 -0.28 -5.03
C LYS A 319 30.38 -0.69 -3.68
N THR A 320 29.62 -0.51 -2.60
CA THR A 320 30.11 -0.70 -1.23
C THR A 320 30.16 -2.18 -0.85
N TYR A 321 29.23 -2.99 -1.35
CA TYR A 321 29.14 -4.43 -1.07
C TYR A 321 29.24 -5.25 -2.37
N PRO A 322 30.41 -5.27 -3.03
CA PRO A 322 30.56 -5.98 -4.30
C PRO A 322 30.35 -7.49 -4.17
N SER A 323 30.62 -8.08 -2.99
CA SER A 323 30.39 -9.51 -2.72
C SER A 323 28.91 -9.89 -2.72
N ALA A 324 28.00 -8.95 -2.46
CA ALA A 324 26.56 -9.22 -2.37
C ALA A 324 25.90 -9.56 -3.71
N GLY A 325 26.60 -9.39 -4.83
CA GLY A 325 26.10 -9.77 -6.15
C GLY A 325 24.85 -9.00 -6.60
N LEU A 326 24.66 -7.76 -6.13
CA LEU A 326 23.52 -6.93 -6.53
C LEU A 326 23.52 -6.65 -8.04
N MET A 327 22.32 -6.63 -8.64
CA MET A 327 22.14 -6.24 -10.04
C MET A 327 22.66 -4.81 -10.26
N LYS A 328 23.53 -4.62 -11.25
CA LYS A 328 24.15 -3.31 -11.52
C LYS A 328 23.21 -2.32 -12.20
N ASP A 329 22.27 -2.82 -13.01
CA ASP A 329 21.24 -1.99 -13.61
C ASP A 329 20.24 -1.59 -12.53
N PHE A 330 20.06 -0.28 -12.34
CA PHE A 330 19.22 0.24 -11.25
C PHE A 330 17.75 -0.11 -11.44
N LEU A 331 17.21 0.02 -12.66
CA LEU A 331 15.78 -0.21 -12.87
C LEU A 331 15.44 -1.70 -12.73
N ALA A 332 16.26 -2.58 -13.29
CA ALA A 332 16.11 -4.01 -13.11
C ALA A 332 16.29 -4.42 -11.64
N GLY A 333 17.33 -3.89 -10.97
CA GLY A 333 17.62 -4.22 -9.57
C GLY A 333 16.58 -3.68 -8.59
N ALA A 334 16.00 -2.52 -8.84
CA ALA A 334 14.92 -1.97 -8.02
C ALA A 334 13.58 -2.69 -8.26
N ALA A 335 13.33 -3.13 -9.50
CA ALA A 335 12.13 -3.90 -9.85
C ALA A 335 12.17 -5.34 -9.31
N ASP A 336 13.34 -5.93 -9.16
CA ASP A 336 13.52 -7.24 -8.56
C ASP A 336 13.37 -7.16 -7.03
N HIS A 337 12.36 -7.85 -6.50
CA HIS A 337 11.95 -7.73 -5.10
C HIS A 337 13.01 -8.27 -4.12
N GLU A 338 13.60 -9.43 -4.43
CA GLU A 338 14.64 -10.05 -3.61
C GLU A 338 15.92 -9.19 -3.61
N ASN A 339 16.40 -8.82 -4.80
CA ASN A 339 17.59 -7.98 -4.94
C ASN A 339 17.42 -6.61 -4.27
N SER A 340 16.24 -6.00 -4.36
CA SER A 340 15.99 -4.71 -3.74
C SER A 340 15.87 -4.80 -2.21
N ILE A 341 15.32 -5.89 -1.64
CA ILE A 341 15.38 -6.15 -0.19
C ILE A 341 16.82 -6.40 0.25
N LYS A 342 17.60 -7.17 -0.51
CA LYS A 342 19.04 -7.35 -0.25
C LYS A 342 19.76 -6.01 -0.20
N ALA A 343 19.48 -5.11 -1.14
CA ALA A 343 20.02 -3.75 -1.12
C ALA A 343 19.56 -2.95 0.11
N ALA A 344 18.31 -3.11 0.56
CA ALA A 344 17.79 -2.44 1.75
C ALA A 344 18.50 -2.89 3.03
N ILE A 345 18.75 -4.20 3.19
CA ILE A 345 19.53 -4.75 4.30
C ILE A 345 20.94 -4.14 4.33
N LEU A 346 21.59 -4.06 3.18
CA LEU A 346 22.93 -3.49 3.05
C LEU A 346 22.97 -1.98 3.32
N LEU A 347 21.90 -1.26 2.99
CA LEU A 347 21.75 0.14 3.35
C LEU A 347 21.55 0.34 4.86
N TYR A 348 20.81 -0.55 5.52
CA TYR A 348 20.71 -0.55 6.99
C TYR A 348 22.08 -0.82 7.63
N ASP A 349 22.87 -1.79 7.13
CA ASP A 349 24.25 -2.01 7.56
C ASP A 349 25.11 -0.75 7.36
N TYR A 350 25.00 -0.11 6.20
CA TYR A 350 25.74 1.11 5.90
C TYR A 350 25.38 2.25 6.87
N ASN A 351 24.09 2.45 7.14
CA ASN A 351 23.59 3.48 8.05
C ASN A 351 23.95 3.18 9.51
N LEU A 352 23.93 1.91 9.91
CA LEU A 352 24.32 1.46 11.25
C LEU A 352 25.77 1.84 11.57
N LYS A 353 26.68 1.70 10.60
CA LYS A 353 28.07 2.15 10.76
C LYS A 353 28.16 3.63 11.15
N GLY A 354 27.36 4.48 10.51
CA GLY A 354 27.26 5.91 10.81
C GLY A 354 26.71 6.17 12.21
N LEU A 355 25.64 5.46 12.59
CA LEU A 355 25.04 5.56 13.92
C LEU A 355 26.01 5.15 15.04
N ILE A 356 26.71 4.02 14.88
CA ILE A 356 27.74 3.55 15.83
C ILE A 356 28.86 4.57 15.94
N LYS A 357 29.35 5.10 14.81
CA LYS A 357 30.42 6.11 14.81
C LYS A 357 30.03 7.37 15.59
N SER A 358 28.78 7.82 15.48
CA SER A 358 28.31 9.04 16.12
C SER A 358 27.85 8.86 17.56
N ASN A 359 27.31 7.69 17.94
CA ASN A 359 26.62 7.50 19.22
C ASN A 359 27.22 6.37 20.07
N GLY A 360 28.24 5.68 19.57
CA GLY A 360 28.87 4.51 20.20
C GLY A 360 28.09 3.22 19.97
N GLN A 361 28.67 2.09 20.39
CA GLN A 361 28.08 0.76 20.21
C GLN A 361 26.78 0.54 21.00
N LYS A 362 26.51 1.34 22.03
CA LYS A 362 25.27 1.25 22.84
C LYS A 362 23.99 1.36 22.01
N VAL A 363 24.04 2.01 20.84
CA VAL A 363 22.90 2.13 19.92
C VAL A 363 22.40 0.76 19.44
N LEU A 364 23.25 -0.27 19.44
CA LEU A 364 22.89 -1.64 19.05
C LEU A 364 21.87 -2.29 20.00
N GLN A 365 21.83 -1.82 21.25
CA GLN A 365 20.94 -2.32 22.29
C GLN A 365 19.76 -1.38 22.54
N ASP A 366 19.69 -0.27 21.80
CA ASP A 366 18.60 0.69 21.95
C ASP A 366 17.30 0.11 21.35
N PRO A 367 16.19 0.08 22.10
CA PRO A 367 14.91 -0.42 21.57
C PRO A 367 14.41 0.41 20.37
N ARG A 368 14.86 1.66 20.20
CA ARG A 368 14.53 2.53 19.07
C ARG A 368 15.47 2.39 17.87
N LEU A 369 16.35 1.38 17.86
CA LEU A 369 17.31 1.17 16.76
C LEU A 369 16.64 1.13 15.38
N GLU A 370 15.47 0.47 15.27
CA GLU A 370 14.72 0.45 14.00
C GLU A 370 14.31 1.85 13.54
N GLU A 371 13.83 2.70 14.46
CA GLU A 371 13.43 4.07 14.12
C GLU A 371 14.62 4.87 13.57
N TYR A 372 15.80 4.72 14.16
CA TYR A 372 17.00 5.42 13.70
C TYR A 372 17.40 4.99 12.29
N LEU A 373 17.33 3.70 12.00
CA LEU A 373 17.68 3.14 10.70
C LEU A 373 16.64 3.50 9.64
N ALA A 374 15.35 3.40 9.96
CA ALA A 374 14.24 3.81 9.11
C ALA A 374 14.29 5.30 8.77
N ALA A 375 14.54 6.16 9.76
CA ALA A 375 14.70 7.60 9.52
C ALA A 375 15.92 7.93 8.64
N SER A 376 17.00 7.16 8.81
CA SER A 376 18.21 7.28 7.99
C SER A 376 17.97 6.78 6.56
N TYR A 377 17.14 5.75 6.38
CA TYR A 377 16.73 5.19 5.10
C TYR A 377 15.87 6.18 4.30
N ASN A 378 14.77 6.67 4.89
CA ASN A 378 13.83 7.56 4.22
C ASN A 378 14.40 8.97 4.01
N GLY A 379 15.08 9.51 5.03
CA GLY A 379 15.53 10.89 5.05
C GLY A 379 17.03 11.03 4.87
N SER A 380 17.75 11.08 5.98
CA SER A 380 19.20 11.31 5.97
C SER A 380 19.85 10.83 7.26
N PRO A 381 20.90 10.00 7.19
CA PRO A 381 21.66 9.57 8.37
C PRO A 381 22.16 10.75 9.22
N ASN A 382 22.58 11.85 8.57
CA ASN A 382 23.07 13.05 9.25
C ASN A 382 21.97 13.78 10.05
N ARG A 383 20.72 13.75 9.58
CA ARG A 383 19.60 14.36 10.32
C ARG A 383 19.19 13.48 11.50
N THR A 384 19.22 12.17 11.31
CA THR A 384 18.99 11.19 12.38
C THR A 384 19.99 11.37 13.51
N THR A 385 21.30 11.36 13.21
CA THR A 385 22.34 11.50 14.23
C THR A 385 22.26 12.83 14.98
N LYS A 386 21.97 13.93 14.27
CA LYS A 386 21.77 15.25 14.90
C LYS A 386 20.55 15.27 15.83
N SER A 387 19.43 14.69 15.40
CA SER A 387 18.20 14.65 16.20
C SER A 387 18.40 13.81 17.46
N LEU A 388 19.03 12.64 17.32
CA LEU A 388 19.38 11.77 18.45
C LEU A 388 20.33 12.48 19.44
N ALA A 389 21.42 13.09 18.94
CA ALA A 389 22.35 13.82 19.80
C ALA A 389 21.68 14.98 20.55
N ALA A 390 20.80 15.73 19.88
CA ALA A 390 20.04 16.80 20.50
C ALA A 390 19.07 16.29 21.58
N SER A 391 18.44 15.13 21.37
CA SER A 391 17.53 14.54 22.36
C SER A 391 18.24 14.22 23.68
N ILE A 392 19.47 13.69 23.58
CA ILE A 392 20.32 13.38 24.73
C ILE A 392 20.77 14.68 25.41
N PHE A 393 21.23 15.67 24.64
CA PHE A 393 21.74 16.93 25.19
C PHE A 393 20.65 17.78 25.85
N HIS A 394 19.44 17.80 25.29
CA HIS A 394 18.32 18.60 25.79
C HIS A 394 17.35 17.81 26.67
N ALA A 395 17.64 16.54 26.97
CA ALA A 395 16.75 15.64 27.72
C ALA A 395 15.31 15.60 27.15
N VAL A 396 15.18 15.58 25.83
CA VAL A 396 13.88 15.47 25.15
C VAL A 396 13.50 13.99 25.06
N GLU A 397 12.32 13.65 25.55
CA GLU A 397 11.82 12.27 25.63
C GLU A 397 11.67 11.61 24.26
N ASP A 398 11.09 12.33 23.29
CA ASP A 398 11.00 11.87 21.90
C ASP A 398 12.03 12.55 21.01
N TRP A 399 12.96 11.74 20.52
CA TRP A 399 14.07 12.19 19.70
C TRP A 399 13.63 12.76 18.34
N ILE A 400 12.43 12.42 17.87
CA ILE A 400 11.82 12.93 16.63
C ILE A 400 11.60 14.45 16.69
N ASP A 401 11.33 14.97 17.89
CA ASP A 401 10.99 16.38 18.14
C ASP A 401 12.13 17.20 18.72
N ALA A 402 13.26 16.55 19.04
CA ALA A 402 14.42 17.20 19.63
C ALA A 402 15.01 18.34 18.77
N LEU A 403 14.82 18.27 17.44
CA LEU A 403 15.20 19.35 16.51
C LEU A 403 14.14 19.59 15.45
N THR A 404 13.91 20.85 15.11
CA THR A 404 13.12 21.21 13.93
C THR A 404 13.87 20.91 12.64
N SER A 405 13.15 20.64 11.55
CA SER A 405 13.73 20.41 10.23
C SER A 405 14.64 21.55 9.75
N LYS A 406 14.30 22.80 10.11
CA LYS A 406 15.11 24.01 9.83
C LYS A 406 16.45 24.02 10.57
N LYS A 407 16.52 23.42 11.76
CA LYS A 407 17.75 23.28 12.55
C LYS A 407 18.52 21.99 12.22
N GLY A 408 18.16 21.29 11.15
CA GLY A 408 18.79 20.05 10.73
C GLY A 408 18.23 18.79 11.40
N GLY A 409 17.07 18.89 12.05
CA GLY A 409 16.29 17.75 12.52
C GLY A 409 15.61 16.98 11.37
N LEU A 410 14.82 15.97 11.73
CA LEU A 410 14.08 15.15 10.77
C LEU A 410 13.17 16.00 9.86
N ALA A 411 13.07 15.60 8.59
CA ALA A 411 12.13 16.21 7.65
C ALA A 411 10.69 15.78 7.98
N ASN A 412 9.68 16.57 7.57
CA ASN A 412 8.27 16.24 7.84
C ASN A 412 7.86 14.89 7.22
N GLU A 413 8.38 14.59 6.02
CA GLU A 413 8.17 13.28 5.37
C GLU A 413 8.71 12.14 6.23
N THR A 414 9.94 12.26 6.74
CA THR A 414 10.55 11.27 7.63
C THR A 414 9.80 11.11 8.95
N ARG A 415 9.24 12.20 9.50
CA ARG A 415 8.38 12.11 10.69
C ARG A 415 7.12 11.32 10.39
N GLY A 416 6.47 11.59 9.26
CA GLY A 416 5.33 10.80 8.80
C GLY A 416 5.69 9.34 8.57
N TYR A 417 6.88 9.07 8.03
CA TYR A 417 7.41 7.71 7.89
C TYR A 417 7.51 6.98 9.24
N LEU A 418 7.98 7.66 10.28
CA LEU A 418 8.08 7.10 11.64
C LEU A 418 6.73 6.90 12.32
N VAL A 419 5.72 7.72 12.03
CA VAL A 419 4.33 7.47 12.47
C VAL A 419 3.85 6.11 11.96
N LYS A 420 4.10 5.83 10.67
CA LYS A 420 3.73 4.54 10.07
C LYS A 420 4.51 3.38 10.68
N LEU A 421 5.81 3.58 10.91
CA LEU A 421 6.66 2.56 11.53
C LEU A 421 6.19 2.20 12.94
N ARG A 422 5.96 3.19 13.81
CA ARG A 422 5.52 2.94 15.19
C ARG A 422 4.20 2.18 15.23
N TYR A 423 3.25 2.56 14.38
CA TYR A 423 2.01 1.81 14.24
C TYR A 423 2.27 0.35 13.83
N LEU A 424 3.12 0.11 12.82
CA LEU A 424 3.46 -1.25 12.40
C LEU A 424 4.19 -2.05 13.49
N GLN A 425 5.04 -1.42 14.30
CA GLN A 425 5.70 -2.09 15.43
C GLN A 425 4.70 -2.52 16.51
N GLU A 426 3.65 -1.74 16.73
CA GLU A 426 2.60 -2.01 17.72
C GLU A 426 1.55 -3.03 17.23
N HIS A 427 1.27 -3.08 15.92
CA HIS A 427 0.11 -3.81 15.37
C HIS A 427 0.47 -4.95 14.41
N SER A 428 1.72 -5.05 13.94
CA SER A 428 2.11 -6.14 13.04
C SER A 428 2.39 -7.41 13.87
N SER A 429 1.43 -8.34 13.82
CA SER A 429 1.58 -9.74 14.27
C SER A 429 1.65 -10.70 13.10
#